data_AF-A0A7S3ENQ7-F1
#
_entry.id   AF-A0A7S3ENQ7-F1
#
_cell.length_a   1.000
_cell.length_b   1.000
_cell.length_c   1.000
_cell.angle_alpha   90.00
_cell.angle_beta   90.00
_cell.angle_gamma   90.00
#
_symmetry.space_group_name_H-M   'P 1'
#
loop_
_entity.id
_entity.type
_entity.pdbx_description
1 polymer ?
#
loop_
_entity_poly.entity_id
_entity_poly.type
_entity_poly.pdbx_seq_one_letter_code
_entity_poly.pdbx_strand_id
1 'polypeptide(L)'
;MATPKMVLTRAYYDSKILESVLQRECGKGVFIDSTAEEGMPKVCVVSSKLGTSDVTCHTFRNYTYPVGSESRFAGTPDAQLWEALRASSAAPTFFTEKLLNGTLHADGAIVANNPTAVAIHEAQSIFPGIPIELVVSMGNGLAEPKFVDLWKEGSKDKQLGWYDILDSYIYAAVQTEDVHHMLVELLPPEKYFRFNPKTRCAGIDEVRPEKLVEMVDDANRYIEASGERFRRLSEILKPRGMRHFWNQISYAIGMEVRYVQNLFDPVFREEEVATES
;
A
#
# COMPACT_ATOMS: atom_id res chain seq x y z
N MET A 1 -22.51 -13.95 39.52
CA MET A 1 -21.05 -13.72 39.33
C MET A 1 -20.75 -13.90 37.85
N ALA A 2 -20.32 -12.83 37.19
CA ALA A 2 -20.09 -12.81 35.75
C ALA A 2 -18.78 -13.53 35.41
N THR A 3 -18.85 -14.55 34.55
CA THR A 3 -17.69 -15.16 33.94
C THR A 3 -17.18 -14.20 32.86
N PRO A 4 -15.90 -13.77 32.88
CA PRO A 4 -15.37 -12.97 31.80
C PRO A 4 -15.29 -13.85 30.56
N LYS A 5 -16.06 -13.52 29.52
CA LYS A 5 -15.82 -14.03 28.17
C LYS A 5 -14.46 -13.47 27.74
N MET A 6 -13.40 -14.25 27.91
CA MET A 6 -12.13 -14.03 27.24
C MET A 6 -12.39 -14.13 25.73
N VAL A 7 -12.54 -12.98 25.08
CA VAL A 7 -12.37 -12.89 23.63
C VAL A 7 -10.88 -13.08 23.40
N LEU A 8 -10.49 -14.32 23.05
CA LEU A 8 -9.13 -14.64 22.67
C LEU A 8 -8.81 -13.79 21.42
N THR A 9 -8.06 -12.71 21.62
CA THR A 9 -7.64 -11.80 20.54
C THR A 9 -6.61 -12.58 19.71
N ARG A 10 -7.03 -13.14 18.58
CA ARG A 10 -6.22 -14.03 17.70
C ARG A 10 -5.28 -13.25 16.77
N ALA A 11 -4.73 -12.12 17.23
CA ALA A 11 -3.75 -11.35 16.47
C ALA A 11 -2.34 -11.72 16.94
N TYR A 12 -1.43 -11.98 16.01
CA TYR A 12 -0.04 -12.33 16.28
C TYR A 12 0.76 -11.14 16.84
N TYR A 13 0.47 -9.92 16.37
CA TYR A 13 1.16 -8.69 16.77
C TYR A 13 0.29 -7.76 17.62
N ASP A 14 0.93 -7.06 18.57
CA ASP A 14 0.25 -6.00 19.32
C ASP A 14 0.02 -4.78 18.42
N SER A 15 -1.26 -4.56 18.14
CA SER A 15 -1.75 -3.46 17.32
C SER A 15 -1.42 -2.08 17.87
N LYS A 16 -1.21 -1.95 19.19
CA LYS A 16 -0.94 -0.67 19.84
C LYS A 16 0.40 -0.09 19.43
N ILE A 17 1.40 -0.94 19.18
CA ILE A 17 2.73 -0.49 18.74
C ILE A 17 2.60 0.18 17.37
N LEU A 18 1.97 -0.51 16.41
CA LEU A 18 1.70 0.07 15.09
C LEU A 18 0.87 1.35 15.17
N GLU A 19 -0.20 1.37 15.99
CA GLU A 19 -1.01 2.57 16.19
C GLU A 19 -0.20 3.74 16.73
N SER A 20 0.67 3.52 17.72
CA SER A 20 1.50 4.58 18.30
C SER A 20 2.48 5.16 17.28
N VAL A 21 3.06 4.32 16.41
CA VAL A 21 3.93 4.77 15.32
C VAL A 21 3.11 5.58 14.32
N LEU A 22 1.97 5.06 13.87
CA LEU A 22 1.11 5.77 12.92
C LEU A 22 0.62 7.12 13.47
N GLN A 23 0.23 7.19 14.74
CA GLN A 23 -0.16 8.43 15.40
C GLN A 23 0.98 9.44 15.50
N ARG A 24 2.20 8.96 15.77
CA ARG A 24 3.40 9.80 15.82
C ARG A 24 3.73 10.39 14.45
N GLU A 25 3.73 9.56 13.41
CA GLU A 25 4.12 9.99 12.05
C GLU A 25 3.02 10.81 11.35
N CYS A 26 1.75 10.44 11.51
CA CYS A 26 0.63 11.08 10.81
C CYS A 26 0.00 12.25 11.59
N GLY A 27 0.25 12.34 12.89
CA GLY A 27 -0.43 13.28 13.77
C GLY A 27 -1.95 13.02 13.87
N LYS A 28 -2.71 14.08 14.11
CA LYS A 28 -4.18 14.04 14.32
C LYS A 28 -4.99 14.62 13.16
N GLY A 29 -4.36 14.91 12.04
CA GLY A 29 -5.04 15.45 10.87
C GLY A 29 -6.02 14.44 10.28
N VAL A 30 -7.15 14.94 9.77
CA VAL A 30 -8.07 14.13 8.96
C VAL A 30 -7.68 14.20 7.49
N PHE A 31 -8.12 13.23 6.68
CA PHE A 31 -7.74 13.19 5.27
C PHE A 31 -8.03 14.49 4.54
N ILE A 32 -9.23 15.05 4.72
CA ILE A 32 -9.64 16.26 4.00
C ILE A 32 -8.75 17.46 4.30
N ASP A 33 -8.16 17.54 5.49
CA ASP A 33 -7.28 18.65 5.89
C ASP A 33 -6.02 18.71 5.03
N SER A 34 -5.54 17.56 4.53
CA SER A 34 -4.36 17.52 3.65
C SER A 34 -4.53 18.36 2.38
N THR A 35 -5.77 18.61 1.96
CA THR A 35 -6.05 19.43 0.77
C THR A 35 -5.71 20.92 0.96
N ALA A 36 -5.45 21.36 2.19
CA ALA A 36 -5.00 22.72 2.46
C ALA A 36 -3.56 22.96 1.94
N GLU A 37 -2.77 21.91 1.73
CA GLU A 37 -1.42 22.02 1.20
C GLU A 37 -1.43 22.27 -0.32
N GLU A 38 -0.68 23.27 -0.76
CA GLU A 38 -0.58 23.61 -2.18
C GLU A 38 0.04 22.43 -2.97
N GLY A 39 -0.67 21.98 -3.99
CA GLY A 39 -0.22 20.87 -4.83
C GLY A 39 -0.48 19.48 -4.24
N MET A 40 -1.22 19.35 -3.13
CA MET A 40 -1.57 18.05 -2.57
C MET A 40 -2.35 17.20 -3.58
N PRO A 41 -1.85 15.99 -3.94
CA PRO A 41 -2.59 15.10 -4.84
C PRO A 41 -3.85 14.54 -4.18
N LYS A 42 -4.78 14.07 -5.02
CA LYS A 42 -5.93 13.29 -4.58
C LYS A 42 -5.45 11.90 -4.17
N VAL A 43 -5.69 11.51 -2.92
CA VAL A 43 -5.21 10.28 -2.30
C VAL A 43 -6.39 9.55 -1.71
N CYS A 44 -6.43 8.23 -1.92
CA CYS A 44 -7.31 7.33 -1.20
C CYS A 44 -6.58 6.06 -0.75
N VAL A 45 -7.05 5.49 0.36
CA VAL A 45 -6.57 4.24 0.94
C VAL A 45 -7.76 3.29 1.09
N VAL A 46 -7.55 1.99 0.83
CA VAL A 46 -8.61 0.98 0.83
C VAL A 46 -8.57 0.14 2.09
N SER A 47 -9.75 -0.17 2.64
CA SER A 47 -9.95 -1.15 3.69
C SER A 47 -11.14 -2.05 3.35
N SER A 48 -11.20 -3.19 4.03
CA SER A 48 -12.34 -4.10 3.94
C SER A 48 -13.30 -3.82 5.07
N LYS A 49 -14.46 -3.25 4.74
CA LYS A 49 -15.56 -3.05 5.67
C LYS A 49 -16.25 -4.40 5.92
N LEU A 50 -16.21 -4.85 7.17
CA LEU A 50 -16.80 -6.10 7.60
C LEU A 50 -18.25 -5.87 8.03
N GLY A 51 -19.19 -6.36 7.22
CA GLY A 51 -20.61 -6.44 7.56
C GLY A 51 -20.96 -7.78 8.20
N THR A 52 -22.22 -7.91 8.63
CA THR A 52 -22.74 -9.16 9.21
C THR A 52 -22.79 -10.30 8.19
N SER A 53 -22.98 -9.98 6.91
CA SER A 53 -23.19 -10.95 5.82
C SER A 53 -22.28 -10.74 4.60
N ASP A 54 -21.54 -9.64 4.56
CA ASP A 54 -20.81 -9.18 3.39
C ASP A 54 -19.51 -8.47 3.79
N VAL A 55 -18.51 -8.55 2.91
CA VAL A 55 -17.26 -7.79 3.03
C VAL A 55 -17.19 -6.87 1.82
N THR A 56 -17.10 -5.56 2.07
CA THR A 56 -17.17 -4.54 1.02
C THR A 56 -15.95 -3.64 1.03
N CYS A 57 -15.58 -3.12 -0.15
CA CYS A 57 -14.51 -2.16 -0.29
C CYS A 57 -14.92 -0.79 0.27
N HIS A 58 -14.07 -0.23 1.13
CA HIS A 58 -14.25 1.08 1.72
C HIS A 58 -13.02 1.98 1.48
N THR A 59 -13.26 3.20 1.01
CA THR A 59 -12.21 4.19 0.69
C THR A 59 -12.11 5.29 1.74
N PHE A 60 -10.94 5.48 2.31
CA PHE A 60 -10.59 6.69 3.07
C PHE A 60 -9.88 7.64 2.12
N ARG A 61 -10.29 8.91 2.03
CA ARG A 61 -9.90 9.78 0.92
C ARG A 61 -9.78 11.25 1.29
N ASN A 62 -8.86 11.99 0.67
CA ASN A 62 -8.74 13.44 0.88
C ASN A 62 -9.56 14.27 -0.10
N TYR A 63 -10.70 13.76 -0.57
CA TYR A 63 -11.51 14.46 -1.55
C TYR A 63 -12.98 14.11 -1.45
N THR A 64 -13.78 15.01 -2.00
CA THR A 64 -15.21 14.83 -2.22
C THR A 64 -15.48 14.74 -3.72
N TYR A 65 -16.68 14.28 -4.07
CA TYR A 65 -17.10 14.15 -5.46
C TYR A 65 -17.82 15.42 -5.91
N PRO A 66 -17.72 15.79 -7.20
CA PRO A 66 -18.54 16.86 -7.77
C PRO A 66 -20.03 16.51 -7.71
N VAL A 67 -20.89 17.53 -7.75
CA VAL A 67 -22.35 17.36 -7.72
C VAL A 67 -22.79 16.45 -8.87
N GLY A 68 -23.60 15.43 -8.54
CA GLY A 68 -24.09 14.45 -9.52
C GLY A 68 -23.13 13.30 -9.81
N SER A 69 -21.98 13.26 -9.14
CA SER A 69 -21.06 12.13 -9.16
C SER A 69 -20.97 11.48 -7.78
N GLU A 70 -20.84 10.16 -7.77
CA GLU A 70 -20.62 9.38 -6.56
C GLU A 70 -19.70 8.20 -6.85
N SER A 71 -19.12 7.64 -5.79
CA SER A 71 -18.42 6.38 -5.89
C SER A 71 -19.35 5.22 -5.58
N ARG A 72 -19.13 4.09 -6.26
CA ARG A 72 -19.78 2.83 -5.91
C ARG A 72 -19.25 2.25 -4.60
N PHE A 73 -18.07 2.71 -4.17
CA PHE A 73 -17.46 2.28 -2.92
C PHE A 73 -17.89 3.21 -1.80
N ALA A 74 -18.29 2.63 -0.67
CA ALA A 74 -18.47 3.40 0.54
C ALA A 74 -17.14 4.07 0.92
N GLY A 75 -17.20 5.22 1.59
CA GLY A 75 -15.97 5.89 2.00
C GLY A 75 -16.24 7.21 2.71
N THR A 76 -15.20 7.72 3.37
CA THR A 76 -15.27 8.97 4.14
C THR A 76 -13.99 9.79 3.99
N PRO A 77 -14.09 11.12 3.95
CA PRO A 77 -12.95 12.01 4.05
C PRO A 77 -12.61 12.48 5.47
N ASP A 78 -13.42 12.09 6.45
CA ASP A 78 -13.40 12.65 7.81
C ASP A 78 -12.58 11.80 8.80
N ALA A 79 -12.05 10.66 8.36
CA ALA A 79 -11.22 9.80 9.20
C ALA A 79 -9.85 10.43 9.45
N GLN A 80 -9.26 10.19 10.63
CA GLN A 80 -7.86 10.55 10.86
C GLN A 80 -6.96 9.68 9.98
N LEU A 81 -5.84 10.26 9.52
CA LEU A 81 -4.92 9.57 8.63
C LEU A 81 -4.42 8.25 9.22
N TRP A 82 -3.99 8.27 10.49
CA TRP A 82 -3.49 7.07 11.18
C TRP A 82 -4.57 6.00 11.35
N GLU A 83 -5.85 6.37 11.50
CA GLU A 83 -6.96 5.42 11.64
C GLU A 83 -7.21 4.65 10.35
N ALA A 84 -7.21 5.35 9.22
CA ALA A 84 -7.38 4.72 7.91
C ALA A 84 -6.20 3.82 7.55
N LEU A 85 -4.96 4.27 7.83
CA LEU A 85 -3.77 3.45 7.59
C LEU A 85 -3.81 2.20 8.46
N ARG A 86 -4.18 2.33 9.74
CA ARG A 86 -4.33 1.18 10.64
C ARG A 86 -5.41 0.23 10.18
N ALA A 87 -6.54 0.73 9.69
CA ALA A 87 -7.61 -0.08 9.12
C ALA A 87 -7.17 -0.81 7.84
N SER A 88 -6.48 -0.11 6.96
CA SER A 88 -5.97 -0.64 5.68
C SER A 88 -4.92 -1.73 5.87
N SER A 89 -4.10 -1.65 6.91
CA SER A 89 -3.04 -2.62 7.22
C SER A 89 -3.45 -3.67 8.26
N ALA A 90 -4.75 -3.77 8.59
CA ALA A 90 -5.26 -4.70 9.59
C ALA A 90 -5.36 -6.13 9.03
N ALA A 91 -4.21 -6.69 8.63
CA ALA A 91 -4.12 -8.03 8.05
C ALA A 91 -4.71 -9.05 9.03
N PRO A 92 -5.75 -9.81 8.64
CA PRO A 92 -6.28 -10.87 9.47
C PRO A 92 -5.17 -11.78 9.98
N THR A 93 -5.29 -12.28 11.20
CA THR A 93 -4.27 -13.06 11.95
C THR A 93 -3.03 -12.29 12.41
N PHE A 94 -2.59 -11.26 11.70
CA PHE A 94 -1.46 -10.43 12.15
C PHE A 94 -1.91 -9.35 13.11
N PHE A 95 -2.96 -8.62 12.75
CA PHE A 95 -3.46 -7.48 13.51
C PHE A 95 -4.97 -7.60 13.73
N THR A 96 -5.44 -7.11 14.88
CA THR A 96 -6.88 -7.04 15.17
C THR A 96 -7.56 -6.03 14.23
N GLU A 97 -8.82 -6.29 13.89
CA GLU A 97 -9.66 -5.38 13.12
C GLU A 97 -9.84 -4.02 13.84
N LYS A 98 -9.96 -2.95 13.06
CA LYS A 98 -10.13 -1.59 13.56
C LYS A 98 -11.60 -1.21 13.56
N LEU A 99 -12.16 -0.88 14.73
CA LEU A 99 -13.50 -0.31 14.84
C LEU A 99 -13.44 1.20 14.59
N LEU A 100 -14.08 1.68 13.53
CA LEU A 100 -14.22 3.10 13.19
C LEU A 100 -15.70 3.44 13.00
N ASN A 101 -16.20 4.43 13.74
CA ASN A 101 -17.59 4.90 13.67
C ASN A 101 -18.63 3.75 13.71
N GLY A 102 -18.40 2.75 14.57
CA GLY A 102 -19.30 1.60 14.73
C GLY A 102 -19.19 0.52 13.63
N THR A 103 -18.25 0.67 12.69
CA THR A 103 -17.98 -0.29 11.63
C THR A 103 -16.63 -0.96 11.85
N LEU A 104 -16.55 -2.28 11.69
CA LEU A 104 -15.28 -3.01 11.73
C LEU A 104 -14.59 -2.98 10.36
N HIS A 105 -13.29 -2.67 10.37
CA HIS A 105 -12.44 -2.65 9.20
C HIS A 105 -11.28 -3.62 9.35
N ALA A 106 -11.00 -4.37 8.28
CA ALA A 106 -9.82 -5.20 8.10
C ALA A 106 -9.01 -4.74 6.89
N ASP A 107 -7.89 -5.42 6.64
CA ASP A 107 -6.96 -5.12 5.55
C ASP A 107 -7.64 -4.95 4.20
N GLY A 108 -7.21 -3.94 3.44
CA GLY A 108 -7.68 -3.70 2.07
C GLY A 108 -7.37 -4.85 1.12
N ALA A 109 -6.35 -5.67 1.40
CA ALA A 109 -5.97 -6.82 0.61
C ALA A 109 -7.10 -7.84 0.42
N ILE A 110 -8.01 -7.97 1.40
CA ILE A 110 -9.14 -8.92 1.30
C ILE A 110 -10.06 -8.60 0.12
N VAL A 111 -10.24 -7.30 -0.21
CA VAL A 111 -11.16 -6.84 -1.26
C VAL A 111 -10.45 -6.27 -2.49
N ALA A 112 -9.26 -5.70 -2.31
CA ALA A 112 -8.53 -5.01 -3.36
C ALA A 112 -7.03 -4.91 -3.03
N ASN A 113 -6.33 -6.05 -3.06
CA ASN A 113 -4.86 -6.07 -2.88
C ASN A 113 -4.10 -5.35 -4.01
N ASN A 114 -4.68 -5.31 -5.21
CA ASN A 114 -4.27 -4.40 -6.28
C ASN A 114 -5.37 -3.32 -6.45
N PRO A 115 -5.22 -2.14 -5.81
CA PRO A 115 -6.25 -1.11 -5.80
C PRO A 115 -6.35 -0.34 -7.13
N THR A 116 -5.67 -0.76 -8.21
CA THR A 116 -5.66 -0.02 -9.48
C THR A 116 -7.06 0.17 -10.06
N ALA A 117 -7.91 -0.86 -10.00
CA ALA A 117 -9.30 -0.75 -10.46
C ALA A 117 -10.14 0.19 -9.57
N VAL A 118 -9.87 0.22 -8.26
CA VAL A 118 -10.49 1.16 -7.32
C VAL A 118 -10.05 2.58 -7.66
N ALA A 119 -8.75 2.81 -7.86
CA ALA A 119 -8.19 4.12 -8.20
C ALA A 119 -8.72 4.67 -9.53
N ILE A 120 -8.86 3.82 -10.57
CA ILE A 120 -9.47 4.21 -11.85
C ILE A 120 -10.92 4.66 -11.66
N HIS A 121 -11.71 3.89 -10.92
CA HIS A 121 -13.09 4.23 -10.59
C HIS A 121 -13.17 5.56 -9.84
N GLU A 122 -12.36 5.72 -8.79
CA GLU A 122 -12.31 6.95 -8.00
C GLU A 122 -11.93 8.16 -8.86
N ALA A 123 -10.91 8.04 -9.72
CA ALA A 123 -10.50 9.12 -10.62
C ALA A 123 -11.63 9.53 -11.57
N GLN A 124 -12.38 8.58 -12.12
CA GLN A 124 -13.55 8.85 -12.97
C GLN A 124 -14.69 9.52 -12.19
N SER A 125 -14.89 9.15 -10.92
CA SER A 125 -15.87 9.81 -10.05
C SER A 125 -15.45 11.24 -9.69
N ILE A 126 -14.16 11.53 -9.49
CA ILE A 126 -13.65 12.89 -9.20
C ILE A 126 -13.68 13.77 -10.45
N PHE A 127 -13.34 13.21 -11.61
CA PHE A 127 -13.16 13.91 -12.88
C PHE A 127 -14.08 13.35 -13.96
N PRO A 128 -15.41 13.53 -13.84
CA PRO A 128 -16.37 12.95 -14.77
C PRO A 128 -16.15 13.47 -16.19
N GLY A 129 -16.06 12.54 -17.15
CA GLY A 129 -15.85 12.85 -18.57
C GLY A 129 -14.40 13.14 -18.97
N ILE A 130 -13.45 13.16 -18.01
CA ILE A 130 -12.03 13.33 -18.31
C ILE A 130 -11.39 11.94 -18.46
N PRO A 131 -10.81 11.60 -19.63
CA PRO A 131 -10.18 10.31 -19.84
C PRO A 131 -8.89 10.18 -19.03
N ILE A 132 -8.61 8.99 -18.50
CA ILE A 132 -7.34 8.69 -17.85
C ILE A 132 -6.24 8.59 -18.91
N GLU A 133 -5.21 9.41 -18.76
CA GLU A 133 -4.07 9.45 -19.69
C GLU A 133 -3.01 8.40 -19.37
N LEU A 134 -2.78 8.14 -18.09
CA LEU A 134 -1.72 7.26 -17.60
C LEU A 134 -2.11 6.62 -16.27
N VAL A 135 -1.80 5.33 -16.13
CA VAL A 135 -1.93 4.55 -14.91
C VAL A 135 -0.59 3.89 -14.63
N VAL A 136 -0.04 4.14 -13.45
CA VAL A 136 1.15 3.46 -12.94
C VAL A 136 0.76 2.64 -11.72
N SER A 137 1.04 1.35 -11.78
CA SER A 137 0.74 0.39 -10.72
C SER A 137 2.05 -0.21 -10.21
N MET A 138 2.32 -0.02 -8.92
CA MET A 138 3.52 -0.50 -8.25
C MET A 138 3.12 -1.66 -7.33
N GLY A 139 3.78 -2.81 -7.47
CA GLY A 139 3.60 -3.96 -6.60
C GLY A 139 4.77 -4.12 -5.64
N ASN A 140 4.51 -4.78 -4.51
CA ASN A 140 5.50 -5.03 -3.45
C ASN A 140 6.35 -6.28 -3.72
N GLY A 141 6.26 -6.82 -4.94
CA GLY A 141 6.97 -7.98 -5.40
C GLY A 141 6.12 -9.24 -5.44
N LEU A 142 6.48 -10.14 -6.34
CA LEU A 142 5.90 -11.47 -6.44
C LEU A 142 6.92 -12.48 -5.90
N ALA A 143 6.60 -13.10 -4.77
CA ALA A 143 7.39 -14.22 -4.27
C ALA A 143 7.29 -15.37 -5.26
N GLU A 144 8.43 -15.99 -5.61
CA GLU A 144 8.37 -17.23 -6.37
C GLU A 144 7.59 -18.26 -5.54
N PRO A 145 6.54 -18.89 -6.12
CA PRO A 145 5.81 -19.92 -5.40
C PRO A 145 6.79 -21.05 -5.14
N LYS A 146 7.29 -21.15 -3.91
CA LYS A 146 7.74 -22.43 -3.39
C LYS A 146 6.47 -23.27 -3.43
N PHE A 147 6.41 -24.28 -4.30
CA PHE A 147 5.37 -25.30 -4.24
C PHE A 147 5.45 -25.91 -2.84
N VAL A 148 4.69 -25.33 -1.91
CA VAL A 148 4.41 -25.96 -0.64
C VAL A 148 3.34 -26.98 -0.98
N ASP A 149 3.61 -28.25 -0.67
CA ASP A 149 2.67 -29.36 -0.83
C ASP A 149 1.39 -29.13 0.01
N LEU A 150 0.52 -28.23 -0.45
CA LEU A 150 -0.71 -27.84 0.26
C LEU A 150 -1.87 -28.82 0.03
N TRP A 151 -1.66 -29.89 -0.73
CA TRP A 151 -2.63 -30.98 -0.87
C TRP A 151 -2.31 -32.11 0.12
N LYS A 152 -2.41 -31.82 1.42
CA LYS A 152 -2.69 -32.88 2.41
C LYS A 152 -4.17 -32.84 2.75
N GLU A 153 -4.87 -33.85 2.23
CA GLU A 153 -6.29 -34.09 2.42
C GLU A 153 -6.71 -34.07 3.90
N GLY A 154 -7.90 -33.49 4.13
CA GLY A 154 -8.88 -34.07 5.04
C GLY A 154 -8.81 -33.64 6.49
N SER A 155 -9.67 -32.70 6.88
CA SER A 155 -10.26 -32.67 8.22
C SER A 155 -11.67 -32.11 8.14
N LYS A 156 -12.65 -32.99 8.37
CA LYS A 156 -14.07 -32.64 8.48
C LYS A 156 -14.31 -32.00 9.86
N ASP A 157 -14.02 -30.72 10.02
CA ASP A 157 -14.62 -29.90 11.07
C ASP A 157 -14.58 -28.42 10.66
N LYS A 158 -15.78 -27.82 10.48
CA LYS A 158 -15.97 -26.43 10.04
C LYS A 158 -15.70 -25.44 11.18
N GLN A 159 -14.45 -25.23 11.52
CA GLN A 159 -14.00 -23.97 12.13
C GLN A 159 -13.02 -23.33 11.16
N LEU A 160 -13.26 -22.06 10.76
CA LEU A 160 -12.30 -21.30 9.95
C LEU A 160 -10.93 -21.38 10.64
N GLY A 161 -10.03 -22.12 10.02
CA GLY A 161 -8.67 -22.32 10.48
C GLY A 161 -7.81 -21.13 10.10
N TRP A 162 -6.68 -20.99 10.78
CA TRP A 162 -5.65 -20.03 10.38
C TRP A 162 -5.17 -20.29 8.93
N TYR A 163 -5.21 -21.53 8.47
CA TYR A 163 -4.93 -21.92 7.08
C TYR A 163 -5.91 -21.29 6.08
N ASP A 164 -7.22 -21.28 6.34
CA ASP A 164 -8.21 -20.71 5.42
C ASP A 164 -8.03 -19.19 5.25
N ILE A 165 -7.59 -18.50 6.30
CA ILE A 165 -7.32 -17.05 6.27
C ILE A 165 -6.02 -16.75 5.53
N LEU A 166 -4.98 -17.56 5.75
CA LEU A 166 -3.74 -17.47 4.97
C LEU A 166 -3.99 -17.81 3.50
N ASP A 167 -4.78 -18.83 3.19
CA ASP A 167 -5.15 -19.22 1.84
C ASP A 167 -5.95 -18.10 1.15
N SER A 168 -6.85 -17.44 1.87
CA SER A 168 -7.55 -16.24 1.38
C SER A 168 -6.58 -15.09 1.08
N TYR A 169 -5.54 -14.91 1.90
CA TYR A 169 -4.52 -13.87 1.69
C TYR A 169 -3.57 -14.20 0.52
N ILE A 170 -3.17 -15.47 0.40
CA ILE A 170 -2.42 -15.99 -0.74
C ILE A 170 -3.26 -15.85 -2.02
N TYR A 171 -4.56 -16.16 -1.95
CA TYR A 171 -5.50 -15.94 -3.04
C TYR A 171 -5.67 -14.45 -3.38
N ALA A 172 -5.67 -13.56 -2.39
CA ALA A 172 -5.64 -12.11 -2.60
C ALA A 172 -4.33 -11.64 -3.26
N ALA A 173 -3.21 -12.33 -3.03
CA ALA A 173 -1.98 -12.10 -3.80
C ALA A 173 -2.16 -12.52 -5.27
N VAL A 174 -2.86 -13.64 -5.54
CA VAL A 174 -3.25 -14.05 -6.90
C VAL A 174 -4.17 -13.02 -7.57
N GLN A 175 -5.11 -12.42 -6.82
CA GLN A 175 -5.99 -11.36 -7.33
C GLN A 175 -5.25 -10.12 -7.83
N THR A 176 -3.98 -9.91 -7.44
CA THR A 176 -3.19 -8.79 -7.97
C THR A 176 -2.89 -8.93 -9.46
N GLU A 177 -2.74 -10.16 -9.94
CA GLU A 177 -2.46 -10.48 -11.33
C GLU A 177 -3.73 -10.48 -12.19
N ASP A 178 -4.88 -10.89 -11.65
CA ASP A 178 -6.17 -10.82 -12.39
C ASP A 178 -6.54 -9.38 -12.78
N VAL A 179 -6.41 -8.44 -11.84
CA VAL A 179 -6.62 -7.02 -12.11
C VAL A 179 -5.60 -6.51 -13.13
N HIS A 180 -4.35 -6.96 -13.02
CA HIS A 180 -3.31 -6.60 -13.99
C HIS A 180 -3.67 -7.09 -15.41
N HIS A 181 -4.02 -8.37 -15.58
CA HIS A 181 -4.39 -8.95 -16.87
C HIS A 181 -5.60 -8.26 -17.49
N MET A 182 -6.64 -8.01 -16.70
CA MET A 182 -7.82 -7.24 -17.15
C MET A 182 -7.41 -5.86 -17.66
N LEU A 183 -6.54 -5.14 -16.94
CA LEU A 183 -6.12 -3.80 -17.34
C LEU A 183 -5.20 -3.80 -18.56
N VAL A 184 -4.37 -4.83 -18.74
CA VAL A 184 -3.55 -4.99 -19.96
C VAL A 184 -4.44 -5.19 -21.19
N GLU A 185 -5.55 -5.90 -21.07
CA GLU A 185 -6.49 -6.12 -22.17
C GLU A 185 -7.33 -4.87 -22.48
N LEU A 186 -7.72 -4.10 -21.45
CA LEU A 186 -8.60 -2.94 -21.60
C LEU A 186 -7.88 -1.64 -21.93
N LEU A 187 -6.63 -1.47 -21.48
CA LEU A 187 -5.88 -0.23 -21.63
C LEU A 187 -4.76 -0.36 -22.67
N PRO A 188 -4.51 0.69 -23.47
CA PRO A 188 -3.36 0.69 -24.37
C PRO A 188 -2.02 0.53 -23.61
N PRO A 189 -1.03 -0.20 -24.16
CA PRO A 189 0.27 -0.42 -23.52
C PRO A 189 1.02 0.88 -23.15
N GLU A 190 0.79 1.95 -23.88
CA GLU A 190 1.37 3.28 -23.61
C GLU A 190 0.73 4.02 -22.43
N LYS A 191 -0.44 3.57 -21.95
CA LYS A 191 -1.17 4.20 -20.85
C LYS A 191 -1.10 3.42 -19.54
N TYR A 192 -0.67 2.16 -19.54
CA TYR A 192 -0.63 1.35 -18.33
C TYR A 192 0.76 0.74 -18.09
N PHE A 193 1.37 1.13 -16.97
CA PHE A 193 2.66 0.60 -16.53
C PHE A 193 2.48 -0.15 -15.21
N ARG A 194 2.73 -1.46 -15.22
CA ARG A 194 2.88 -2.28 -14.01
C ARG A 194 4.36 -2.53 -13.75
N PHE A 195 4.78 -2.30 -12.50
CA PHE A 195 6.09 -2.66 -11.98
C PHE A 195 5.90 -3.55 -10.77
N ASN A 196 6.32 -4.81 -10.86
CA ASN A 196 6.18 -5.78 -9.80
C ASN A 196 7.39 -6.73 -9.86
N PRO A 197 8.45 -6.48 -9.07
CA PRO A 197 9.67 -7.29 -9.13
C PRO A 197 9.42 -8.72 -8.63
N LYS A 198 10.11 -9.72 -9.17
CA LYS A 198 10.16 -11.03 -8.51
C LYS A 198 11.06 -10.92 -7.29
N THR A 199 10.61 -11.43 -6.15
CA THR A 199 11.37 -11.37 -4.89
C THR A 199 11.61 -12.78 -4.35
N ARG A 200 12.78 -12.96 -3.73
CA ARG A 200 13.13 -14.19 -3.02
C ARG A 200 12.54 -14.23 -1.60
N CYS A 201 12.10 -13.08 -1.09
CA CYS A 201 11.47 -12.94 0.21
C CYS A 201 9.96 -13.13 0.08
N ALA A 202 9.39 -14.05 0.86
CA ALA A 202 7.97 -14.41 0.79
C ALA A 202 7.15 -14.02 2.03
N GLY A 203 7.81 -13.75 3.17
CA GLY A 203 7.12 -13.40 4.41
C GLY A 203 6.72 -11.93 4.41
N ILE A 204 5.44 -11.64 4.63
CA ILE A 204 4.94 -10.26 4.77
C ILE A 204 5.42 -9.58 6.07
N ASP A 205 5.78 -10.38 7.07
CA ASP A 205 6.25 -9.95 8.38
C ASP A 205 7.76 -10.17 8.58
N GLU A 206 8.53 -10.26 7.50
CA GLU A 206 9.99 -10.35 7.56
C GLU A 206 10.60 -9.06 8.11
N VAL A 207 11.45 -9.20 9.14
CA VAL A 207 12.10 -8.07 9.83
C VAL A 207 13.62 -8.17 9.85
N ARG A 208 14.19 -9.28 9.36
CA ARG A 208 15.64 -9.51 9.40
C ARG A 208 16.37 -8.57 8.43
N PRO A 209 17.35 -7.77 8.90
CA PRO A 209 18.05 -6.80 8.06
C PRO A 209 18.64 -7.39 6.79
N GLU A 210 19.23 -8.59 6.88
CA GLU A 210 19.81 -9.28 5.73
C GLU A 210 18.77 -9.61 4.64
N LYS A 211 17.53 -9.91 5.02
CA LYS A 211 16.43 -10.16 4.08
C LYS A 211 15.86 -8.88 3.50
N LEU A 212 15.83 -7.80 4.28
CA LEU A 212 15.42 -6.48 3.78
C LEU A 212 16.43 -5.95 2.74
N VAL A 213 17.73 -6.16 2.96
CA VAL A 213 18.78 -5.86 1.97
C VAL A 213 18.58 -6.70 0.70
N GLU A 214 18.29 -8.00 0.83
CA GLU A 214 17.97 -8.84 -0.33
C GLU A 214 16.78 -8.33 -1.15
N MET A 215 15.76 -7.75 -0.51
CA MET A 215 14.60 -7.14 -1.18
C MET A 215 14.99 -5.87 -1.95
N VAL A 216 15.87 -5.05 -1.39
CA VAL A 216 16.42 -3.86 -2.07
C VAL A 216 17.24 -4.28 -3.29
N ASP A 217 18.07 -5.31 -3.16
CA ASP A 217 18.86 -5.86 -4.27
C ASP A 217 17.98 -6.44 -5.38
N ASP A 218 16.90 -7.14 -5.02
CA ASP A 218 15.92 -7.67 -5.99
C ASP A 218 15.23 -6.52 -6.74
N ALA A 219 14.87 -5.43 -6.05
CA ALA A 219 14.29 -4.24 -6.66
C ALA A 219 15.27 -3.51 -7.60
N ASN A 220 16.53 -3.35 -7.20
CA ASN A 220 17.57 -2.72 -8.03
C ASN A 220 17.82 -3.51 -9.32
N ARG A 221 17.98 -4.84 -9.21
CA ARG A 221 18.10 -5.71 -10.39
C ARG A 221 16.90 -5.61 -11.32
N TYR A 222 15.69 -5.50 -10.76
CA TYR A 222 14.49 -5.31 -11.57
C TYR A 222 14.46 -3.97 -12.29
N ILE A 223 14.91 -2.88 -11.64
CA ILE A 223 15.03 -1.55 -12.26
C ILE A 223 16.04 -1.58 -13.41
N GLU A 224 17.20 -2.20 -13.21
CA GLU A 224 18.23 -2.36 -14.25
C GLU A 224 17.69 -3.15 -15.45
N ALA A 225 17.08 -4.31 -15.19
CA ALA A 225 16.49 -5.15 -16.24
C ALA A 225 15.33 -4.46 -16.98
N SER A 226 14.57 -3.61 -16.29
CA SER A 226 13.42 -2.88 -16.84
C SER A 226 13.74 -1.43 -17.21
N GLY A 227 15.02 -1.07 -17.33
CA GLY A 227 15.46 0.33 -17.41
C GLY A 227 14.81 1.13 -18.54
N GLU A 228 14.51 0.49 -19.68
CA GLU A 228 13.80 1.14 -20.78
C GLU A 228 12.35 1.54 -20.42
N ARG A 229 11.63 0.66 -19.71
CA ARG A 229 10.25 0.96 -19.27
C ARG A 229 10.23 2.12 -18.28
N PHE A 230 11.17 2.14 -17.33
CA PHE A 230 11.31 3.23 -16.37
C PHE A 230 11.69 4.55 -17.07
N ARG A 231 12.60 4.50 -18.05
CA ARG A 231 12.97 5.69 -18.83
C ARG A 231 11.78 6.25 -19.60
N ARG A 232 11.04 5.39 -20.31
CA ARG A 232 9.82 5.80 -21.03
C ARG A 232 8.79 6.43 -20.10
N LEU A 233 8.55 5.83 -18.94
CA LEU A 233 7.66 6.42 -17.94
C LEU A 233 8.17 7.79 -17.47
N SER A 234 9.46 7.91 -17.18
CA SER A 234 10.07 9.18 -16.76
C SER A 234 9.91 10.28 -17.82
N GLU A 235 9.98 9.94 -19.11
CA GLU A 235 9.79 10.89 -20.21
C GLU A 235 8.35 11.38 -20.31
N ILE A 236 7.37 10.53 -19.98
CA ILE A 236 5.95 10.90 -19.92
C ILE A 236 5.69 11.81 -18.70
N LEU A 237 6.24 11.47 -17.54
CA LEU A 237 6.02 12.20 -16.28
C LEU A 237 6.81 13.51 -16.17
N LYS A 238 7.84 13.71 -17.00
CA LYS A 238 8.64 14.95 -16.99
C LYS A 238 7.74 16.16 -17.27
N PRO A 239 7.71 17.18 -16.38
CA PRO A 239 6.90 18.37 -16.59
C PRO A 239 7.30 19.08 -17.90
N ARG A 240 6.33 19.34 -18.77
CA ARG A 240 6.54 20.14 -19.98
C ARG A 240 6.33 21.62 -19.64
N GLY A 241 7.31 22.27 -18.99
CA GLY A 241 7.19 23.72 -18.69
C GLY A 241 8.38 24.38 -17.99
N MET A 242 8.66 25.63 -18.38
CA MET A 242 9.81 26.45 -17.94
C MET A 242 9.75 26.91 -16.46
N ARG A 243 8.57 26.91 -15.83
CA ARG A 243 8.40 27.16 -14.39
C ARG A 243 9.07 26.09 -13.52
N HIS A 244 9.29 24.88 -14.03
CA HIS A 244 9.84 23.76 -13.26
C HIS A 244 11.36 23.60 -13.39
N PHE A 245 12.02 24.29 -14.32
CA PHE A 245 13.48 24.31 -14.39
C PHE A 245 14.10 24.81 -13.07
N TRP A 246 13.53 25.89 -12.53
CA TRP A 246 13.96 26.43 -11.23
C TRP A 246 13.63 25.51 -10.06
N ASN A 247 12.50 24.79 -10.08
CA ASN A 247 12.17 23.81 -9.05
C ASN A 247 13.06 22.56 -9.14
N GLN A 248 13.44 22.12 -10.34
CA GLN A 248 14.38 21.02 -10.54
C GLN A 248 15.79 21.39 -10.10
N ILE A 249 16.25 22.61 -10.40
CA ILE A 249 17.53 23.12 -9.88
C ILE A 249 17.50 23.18 -8.36
N SER A 250 16.46 23.78 -7.77
CA SER A 250 16.33 23.86 -6.31
C SER A 250 16.24 22.48 -5.64
N TYR A 251 15.56 21.52 -6.27
CA TYR A 251 15.50 20.14 -5.78
C TYR A 251 16.85 19.42 -5.90
N ALA A 252 17.54 19.54 -7.03
CA ALA A 252 18.86 18.94 -7.24
C ALA A 252 19.91 19.51 -6.28
N ILE A 253 19.91 20.84 -6.09
CA ILE A 253 20.75 21.51 -5.09
C ILE A 253 20.37 21.05 -3.68
N GLY A 254 19.08 20.93 -3.36
CA GLY A 254 18.62 20.45 -2.06
C GLY A 254 19.04 19.01 -1.76
N MET A 255 19.07 18.14 -2.78
CA MET A 255 19.55 16.75 -2.67
C MET A 255 21.07 16.70 -2.45
N GLU A 256 21.85 17.50 -3.19
CA GLU A 256 23.29 17.58 -2.94
C GLU A 256 23.61 18.17 -1.58
N VAL A 257 22.90 19.20 -1.14
CA VAL A 257 23.09 19.78 0.20
C VAL A 257 22.77 18.76 1.29
N ARG A 258 21.70 17.96 1.15
CA ARG A 258 21.41 16.86 2.09
C ARG A 258 22.46 15.76 2.06
N TYR A 259 22.95 15.39 0.88
CA TYR A 259 24.01 14.42 0.72
C TYR A 259 25.30 14.88 1.41
N VAL A 260 25.69 16.15 1.20
CA VAL A 260 26.84 16.78 1.84
C VAL A 260 26.63 16.93 3.36
N GLN A 261 25.44 17.30 3.82
CA GLN A 261 25.12 17.37 5.25
C GLN A 261 25.24 16.00 5.92
N ASN A 262 24.74 14.94 5.28
CA ASN A 262 24.86 13.57 5.79
C ASN A 262 26.32 13.06 5.80
N LEU A 263 27.17 13.54 4.89
CA LEU A 263 28.62 13.27 4.90
C LEU A 263 29.38 13.93 6.07
N PHE A 264 28.81 14.98 6.67
CA PHE A 264 29.41 15.71 7.80
C PHE A 264 28.66 15.50 9.13
N ASP A 265 27.63 14.65 9.15
CA ASP A 265 26.89 14.28 10.36
C ASP A 265 27.75 13.31 11.20
N PRO A 266 28.17 13.67 12.43
CA PRO A 266 29.09 12.87 13.25
C PRO A 266 28.55 11.49 13.65
N VAL A 267 27.26 11.23 13.48
CA VAL A 267 26.63 9.92 13.80
C VAL A 267 27.09 8.82 12.82
N PHE A 268 27.48 9.16 11.58
CA PHE A 268 27.97 8.17 10.61
C PHE A 268 29.47 7.87 10.70
N ARG A 269 30.26 8.65 11.47
CA ARG A 269 31.71 8.43 11.60
C ARG A 269 32.09 7.37 12.62
N GLU A 270 31.18 6.90 13.48
CA GLU A 270 31.49 5.86 14.46
C GLU A 270 31.34 4.43 13.91
N GLU A 271 30.60 4.20 12.82
CA GLU A 271 30.45 2.85 12.24
C GLU A 271 31.60 2.45 11.30
N GLU A 272 32.25 3.40 10.61
CA GLU A 272 33.39 3.05 9.73
C GLU A 272 34.70 2.81 10.50
N VAL A 273 34.88 3.41 11.69
CA VAL A 273 36.14 3.26 12.46
C VAL A 273 36.16 1.95 13.28
N ALA A 274 35.01 1.29 13.48
CA ALA A 274 34.91 0.05 14.26
C ALA A 274 35.24 -1.23 13.47
N THR A 275 35.60 -1.14 12.18
CA THR A 275 35.97 -2.29 11.35
C THR A 275 37.47 -2.41 11.01
N GLU A 276 38.31 -1.50 11.52
CA GLU A 276 39.77 -1.54 11.33
C GLU A 276 40.60 -1.64 12.63
N SER A 277 40.04 -2.17 13.72
CA SER A 277 40.80 -2.47 14.96
C SER A 277 40.67 -3.91 15.43
#